data_AF-A0A4Q0IH78-F1
#
_entry.id   AF-A0A4Q0IH78-F1
#
_cell.length_a   1.000
_cell.length_b   1.000
_cell.length_c   1.000
_cell.angle_alpha   90.00
_cell.angle_beta   90.00
_cell.angle_gamma   90.00
#
_symmetry.space_group_name_H-M   'P 1'
#
loop_
_entity.id
_entity.type
_entity.pdbx_description
1 polymer ?
#
loop_
_entity_poly.entity_id
_entity_poly.type
_entity_poly.pdbx_seq_one_letter_code
_entity_poly.pdbx_strand_id
1 'polypeptide(L)'
;ADAIAGLIPARSGKILLNGRDITDLSIRERTTEGISYIPEDRQNYGLVMDFTLSENLALRNYYKEAFCHNGVLDQKIFEDNSEILIEKYDIRSGQGRKTVVRSKRDGYQK
;
A
#
# COMPACT_ATOMS: atom_id res chain seq x y z
N ALA A 1 -2.71 13.28 -13.33
CA ALA A 1 -3.10 12.49 -12.14
C ALA A 1 -2.10 12.70 -11.00
N ASP A 2 -0.80 12.72 -11.30
CA ASP A 2 0.28 12.72 -10.31
C ASP A 2 0.26 13.91 -9.34
N ALA A 3 -0.09 15.12 -9.81
CA ALA A 3 -0.25 16.29 -8.94
C ALA A 3 -1.42 16.17 -7.96
N ILE A 4 -2.49 15.45 -8.34
CA ILE A 4 -3.64 15.17 -7.47
C ILE A 4 -3.28 14.12 -6.42
N ALA A 5 -2.50 13.11 -6.81
CA ALA A 5 -1.95 12.11 -5.90
C ALA A 5 -0.86 12.66 -4.95
N GLY A 6 -0.30 13.84 -5.26
CA GLY A 6 0.80 14.45 -4.50
C GLY A 6 2.19 13.93 -4.88
N LEU A 7 2.31 13.19 -5.99
CA LEU A 7 3.59 12.68 -6.51
C LEU A 7 4.47 13.77 -7.11
N ILE A 8 3.84 14.85 -7.58
CA ILE A 8 4.52 16.07 -8.05
C ILE A 8 3.80 17.29 -7.47
N PRO A 9 4.51 18.40 -7.19
CA PRO A 9 3.87 19.63 -6.73
C PRO A 9 2.99 20.24 -7.83
N ALA A 10 1.89 20.88 -7.42
CA ALA A 10 1.06 21.64 -8.34
C ALA A 10 1.79 22.92 -8.75
N ARG A 11 1.92 23.17 -10.07
CA ARG A 11 2.60 24.39 -10.59
C ARG A 11 1.80 25.66 -10.35
N SER A 12 0.47 25.56 -10.36
CA SER A 12 -0.48 26.65 -10.14
C SER A 12 -1.89 26.11 -9.92
N GLY A 13 -2.75 26.89 -9.25
CA GLY A 13 -4.14 26.51 -8.98
C GLY A 13 -4.31 25.83 -7.62
N LYS A 14 -5.52 25.34 -7.35
CA LYS A 14 -5.88 24.65 -6.10
C LYS A 14 -6.44 23.27 -6.39
N ILE A 15 -6.10 22.31 -5.53
CA ILE A 15 -6.66 20.97 -5.55
C ILE A 15 -7.61 20.87 -4.37
N LEU A 16 -8.90 20.69 -4.64
CA LEU A 16 -9.93 20.58 -3.62
C LEU A 16 -10.45 19.14 -3.53
N LEU A 17 -10.53 18.59 -2.32
CA LEU A 17 -11.19 17.32 -2.01
C LEU A 17 -12.34 17.60 -1.03
N ASN A 18 -13.59 17.34 -1.44
CA ASN A 18 -14.78 17.62 -0.64
C ASN A 18 -14.83 19.06 -0.08
N GLY A 19 -14.35 20.03 -0.86
CA GLY A 19 -14.26 21.44 -0.45
C GLY A 19 -13.04 21.82 0.40
N ARG A 20 -12.21 20.86 0.82
CA ARG A 20 -10.95 21.11 1.53
C ARG A 20 -9.80 21.28 0.53
N ASP A 21 -8.99 22.31 0.75
CA ASP A 21 -7.76 22.54 -0.01
C ASP A 21 -6.68 21.53 0.40
N ILE A 22 -6.21 20.72 -0.55
CA ILE A 22 -5.19 19.70 -0.37
C ILE A 22 -3.92 19.98 -1.16
N THR A 23 -3.78 21.17 -1.74
CA THR A 23 -2.71 21.53 -2.68
C THR A 23 -1.31 21.28 -2.11
N ASP A 24 -1.12 21.59 -0.82
CA ASP A 24 0.17 21.48 -0.13
C ASP A 24 0.27 20.25 0.78
N LEU A 25 -0.76 19.40 0.83
CA LEU A 25 -0.72 18.17 1.61
C LEU A 25 0.27 17.18 1.01
N SER A 26 1.04 16.54 1.88
CA SER A 26 1.88 15.40 1.51
C SER A 26 1.05 14.23 1.01
N ILE A 27 1.69 13.31 0.28
CA ILE A 27 1.06 12.06 -0.18
C ILE A 27 0.41 11.29 0.98
N ARG A 28 1.08 11.27 2.14
CA ARG A 28 0.58 10.60 3.34
C ARG A 28 -0.71 11.24 3.84
N GLU A 29 -0.73 12.56 3.98
CA GLU A 29 -1.92 13.31 4.44
C GLU A 29 -3.09 13.12 3.47
N ARG A 30 -2.84 13.21 2.15
CA ARG A 30 -3.86 12.96 1.12
C ARG A 30 -4.44 11.54 1.21
N THR A 31 -3.59 10.55 1.50
CA THR A 31 -4.02 9.16 1.68
C THR A 31 -4.94 8.99 2.88
N THR A 32 -4.64 9.69 3.98
CA THR A 32 -5.52 9.71 5.17
C THR A 32 -6.84 10.46 4.95
N GLU A 33 -6.88 11.43 4.04
CA GLU A 33 -8.13 12.11 3.63
C GLU A 33 -9.01 11.25 2.70
N GLY A 34 -8.57 10.04 2.35
CA GLY A 34 -9.35 9.08 1.56
C GLY A 34 -8.95 9.00 0.08
N ILE A 35 -7.89 9.68 -0.35
CA ILE A 35 -7.35 9.51 -1.70
C ILE A 35 -6.60 8.18 -1.77
N SER A 36 -6.93 7.34 -2.74
CA SER A 36 -6.14 6.16 -3.09
C SER A 36 -5.61 6.32 -4.50
N TYR A 37 -4.31 6.13 -4.70
CA TYR A 37 -3.66 6.18 -6.00
C TYR A 37 -3.23 4.78 -6.41
N ILE A 38 -3.68 4.34 -7.59
CA ILE A 38 -3.23 3.09 -8.22
C ILE A 38 -2.44 3.51 -9.46
N PRO A 39 -1.11 3.27 -9.50
CA PRO A 39 -0.31 3.61 -10.66
C PRO A 39 -0.73 2.80 -11.89
N GLU A 40 -0.55 3.37 -13.07
CA GLU A 40 -0.87 2.73 -14.36
C GLU A 40 -0.13 1.39 -14.51
N ASP A 41 1.15 1.37 -14.14
CA ASP A 41 1.96 0.15 -14.06
C ASP A 41 1.95 -0.42 -12.63
N ARG A 42 0.78 -0.92 -12.23
CA ARG A 42 0.60 -1.62 -10.94
C ARG A 42 1.49 -2.86 -10.80
N GLN A 43 1.94 -3.46 -11.91
CA GLN A 43 2.72 -4.69 -11.86
C GLN A 43 4.16 -4.43 -11.45
N ASN A 44 4.75 -3.31 -11.86
CA ASN A 44 6.13 -2.96 -11.51
C ASN A 44 6.27 -2.09 -10.26
N TYR A 45 5.24 -1.30 -9.91
CA TYR A 45 5.34 -0.33 -8.81
C TYR A 45 4.41 -0.62 -7.62
N GLY A 46 3.52 -1.61 -7.73
CA GLY A 46 2.53 -1.92 -6.69
C GLY A 46 2.98 -2.89 -5.61
N LEU A 47 4.11 -3.58 -5.80
CA LEU A 47 4.60 -4.63 -4.89
C LEU A 47 6.13 -4.61 -4.79
N VAL A 48 6.65 -4.94 -3.61
CA VAL A 48 8.07 -5.22 -3.38
C VAL A 48 8.31 -6.70 -3.63
N MET A 49 9.05 -7.01 -4.70
CA MET A 49 9.18 -8.36 -5.24
C MET A 49 9.90 -9.34 -4.30
N ASP A 50 10.88 -8.84 -3.55
CA ASP A 50 11.68 -9.64 -2.60
C ASP A 50 10.98 -9.81 -1.24
N PHE A 51 9.85 -9.16 -1.04
CA PHE A 51 9.06 -9.31 0.19
C PHE A 51 8.08 -10.47 0.07
N THR A 52 7.76 -11.04 1.24
CA THR A 52 6.62 -11.92 1.43
C THR A 52 5.30 -11.20 1.20
N LEU A 53 4.23 -11.97 1.05
CA LEU A 53 2.88 -11.44 0.92
C LEU A 53 2.46 -10.70 2.20
N SER A 54 2.82 -11.22 3.38
CA SER A 54 2.58 -10.52 4.66
C SER A 54 3.24 -9.15 4.71
N GLU A 55 4.52 -9.06 4.30
CA GLU A 55 5.25 -7.79 4.32
C GLU A 55 4.66 -6.78 3.32
N ASN A 56 4.30 -7.22 2.11
CA ASN A 56 3.64 -6.36 1.14
C ASN A 56 2.29 -5.83 1.63
N LEU A 57 1.49 -6.68 2.29
CA LEU A 57 0.19 -6.28 2.85
C LEU A 57 0.36 -5.33 4.05
N ALA A 58 1.46 -5.46 4.80
CA ALA A 58 1.79 -4.60 5.92
C ALA A 58 2.16 -3.16 5.50
N LEU A 59 2.76 -2.97 4.31
CA LEU A 59 3.25 -1.66 3.82
C LEU A 59 2.17 -0.56 3.79
N ARG A 60 0.88 -0.90 3.76
CA ARG A 60 -0.19 0.09 3.80
C ARG A 60 -0.50 0.60 5.20
N ASN A 61 -0.28 -0.21 6.23
CA ASN A 61 -0.71 0.08 7.61
C ASN A 61 0.45 0.15 8.61
N TYR A 62 1.70 -0.08 8.18
CA TYR A 62 2.86 -0.20 9.07
C TYR A 62 3.08 0.99 10.02
N TYR A 63 2.62 2.18 9.65
CA TYR A 63 2.79 3.41 10.43
C TYR A 63 1.63 3.70 11.40
N LYS A 64 0.58 2.87 11.39
CA LYS A 64 -0.55 3.02 12.32
C LYS A 64 -0.17 2.42 13.68
N GLU A 65 -0.62 3.05 14.75
CA GLU A 65 -0.30 2.70 16.14
C GLU A 65 -0.57 1.23 16.48
N ALA A 66 -1.65 0.65 15.94
CA ALA A 66 -1.98 -0.77 16.14
C ALA A 66 -0.92 -1.75 15.56
N PHE A 67 -0.05 -1.29 14.65
CA PHE A 67 0.96 -2.12 13.96
C PHE A 67 2.40 -1.74 14.35
N CYS A 68 2.56 -0.63 15.08
CA CYS A 68 3.86 -0.08 15.43
C CYS A 68 3.79 0.61 16.78
N HIS A 69 4.57 0.13 17.75
CA HIS A 69 4.68 0.73 19.08
C HIS A 69 6.05 1.40 19.23
N ASN A 70 6.08 2.71 19.41
CA ASN A 70 7.31 3.51 19.54
C ASN A 70 8.33 3.29 18.40
N GLY A 71 7.87 3.06 17.17
CA GLY A 71 8.75 2.80 16.02
C GLY A 71 9.16 1.32 15.86
N VAL A 72 8.77 0.45 16.79
CA VAL A 72 8.98 -1.00 16.70
C VAL A 72 7.75 -1.66 16.09
N LEU A 73 7.96 -2.38 14.99
CA LEU A 73 6.92 -3.09 14.27
C LEU A 73 6.47 -4.35 15.01
N ASP A 74 5.16 -4.54 15.16
CA ASP A 74 4.59 -5.79 15.67
C ASP A 74 4.35 -6.76 14.52
N GLN A 75 5.30 -7.68 14.35
CA GLN A 75 5.25 -8.70 13.30
C GLN A 75 4.05 -9.62 13.44
N LYS A 76 3.61 -9.94 14.68
CA LYS A 76 2.49 -10.85 14.89
C LYS A 76 1.20 -10.24 14.36
N ILE A 77 0.98 -8.95 14.60
CA ILE A 77 -0.21 -8.24 14.11
C ILE A 77 -0.22 -8.19 12.58
N PHE A 78 0.95 -8.05 11.93
CA PHE A 78 1.04 -8.14 10.47
C PHE A 78 0.69 -9.53 9.93
N GLU A 79 1.18 -10.58 10.58
CA GLU A 79 0.87 -11.95 10.19
C GLU A 79 -0.63 -12.23 10.31
N ASP A 80 -1.23 -11.94 11.46
CA ASP A 80 -2.66 -12.15 11.71
C ASP A 80 -3.52 -11.34 10.70
N ASN A 81 -3.19 -10.06 10.50
CA ASN A 81 -3.90 -9.22 9.54
C ASN A 81 -3.69 -9.70 8.09
N SER A 82 -2.53 -10.25 7.75
CA SER A 82 -2.28 -10.78 6.40
C SER A 82 -3.15 -11.99 6.08
N GLU A 83 -3.43 -12.86 7.05
CA GLU A 83 -4.31 -14.02 6.85
C GLU A 83 -5.75 -13.58 6.58
N ILE A 84 -6.26 -12.62 7.36
CA ILE A 84 -7.57 -12.00 7.14
C ILE A 84 -7.66 -11.40 5.73
N LEU A 85 -6.63 -10.67 5.30
CA LEU A 85 -6.62 -10.04 3.98
C LEU A 85 -6.50 -11.04 2.84
N ILE A 86 -5.72 -12.11 3.01
CA ILE A 86 -5.60 -13.20 2.03
C ILE A 86 -6.96 -13.86 1.81
N GLU A 87 -7.67 -14.17 2.89
CA GLU A 87 -9.01 -14.76 2.83
C GLU A 87 -10.02 -13.77 2.23
N LYS A 88 -10.05 -12.53 2.75
CA LYS A 88 -10.99 -11.49 2.31
C LYS A 88 -10.88 -11.15 0.82
N TYR A 89 -9.68 -11.21 0.26
CA TYR A 89 -9.42 -10.86 -1.14
C TYR A 89 -9.10 -12.07 -2.03
N ASP A 90 -9.32 -13.31 -1.54
CA ASP A 90 -9.02 -14.57 -2.24
C ASP A 90 -7.61 -14.60 -2.89
N ILE A 91 -6.58 -14.22 -2.12
CA ILE A 91 -5.22 -14.07 -2.64
C ILE A 91 -4.56 -15.46 -2.77
N ARG A 92 -4.64 -16.03 -3.97
CA ARG A 92 -4.04 -17.34 -4.30
C ARG A 92 -2.52 -17.34 -4.11
N SER A 93 -2.03 -18.19 -3.22
CA SER A 93 -0.61 -18.23 -2.82
C SER A 93 -0.17 -19.65 -2.47
N GLY A 94 1.03 -20.06 -2.93
CA GLY A 94 1.51 -21.42 -2.73
C GLY A 94 1.98 -21.74 -1.31
N GLN A 95 2.34 -20.72 -0.53
CA GLN A 95 2.78 -20.83 0.87
C GLN A 95 2.04 -19.82 1.77
N GLY A 96 0.81 -19.44 1.40
CA GLY A 96 0.03 -18.45 2.14
C GLY A 96 0.76 -17.11 2.26
N ARG A 97 0.71 -16.53 3.46
CA ARG A 97 1.38 -15.26 3.82
C ARG A 97 2.90 -15.25 3.59
N LYS A 98 3.57 -16.42 3.69
CA LYS A 98 5.03 -16.54 3.53
C LYS A 98 5.49 -16.59 2.07
N THR A 99 4.55 -16.58 1.12
CA THR A 99 4.88 -16.61 -0.31
C THR A 99 5.64 -15.34 -0.69
N VAL A 100 6.86 -15.48 -1.20
CA VAL A 100 7.63 -14.36 -1.77
C VAL A 100 6.95 -13.91 -3.06
N VAL A 101 6.73 -12.60 -3.23
CA VAL A 101 5.94 -12.08 -4.35
C VAL A 101 6.57 -12.40 -5.71
N ARG A 102 7.90 -12.43 -5.82
CA ARG A 102 8.58 -12.85 -7.07
C ARG A 102 8.19 -14.24 -7.54
N SER A 103 7.97 -15.20 -6.63
CA SER A 103 7.60 -16.55 -7.01
C SER A 103 6.18 -16.61 -7.61
N LYS A 104 5.33 -15.59 -7.36
CA LYS A 104 4.04 -15.46 -8.03
C LYS A 104 4.16 -14.83 -9.41
N ARG A 105 5.03 -13.82 -9.58
CA ARG A 105 5.20 -13.16 -10.89
C ARG A 105 5.63 -14.17 -11.97
N ASP A 106 6.53 -15.08 -11.62
CA ASP A 106 6.98 -16.14 -12.52
C ASP A 106 5.86 -17.15 -12.87
N GLY A 107 4.87 -17.33 -11.98
CA GLY A 107 3.72 -18.22 -12.20
C GLY A 107 2.56 -17.61 -12.99
N TYR A 108 2.42 -16.28 -13.01
CA TYR A 108 1.38 -15.57 -13.79
C TYR A 108 1.83 -15.16 -15.20
N GLN A 109 3.14 -15.30 -15.51
CA GLN A 109 3.69 -15.07 -16.85
C GLN A 109 3.79 -16.34 -17.70
N LYS A 110 3.13 -17.43 -17.30
CA LYS A 110 2.95 -18.63 -18.12
C LYS A 110 1.48 -18.89 -18.43
#